data_AF-A0A9D7Z3U7-F1
#
_entry.id   AF-A0A9D7Z3U7-F1
#
_cell.length_a   1.000
_cell.length_b   1.000
_cell.length_c   1.000
_cell.angle_alpha   90.00
_cell.angle_beta   90.00
_cell.angle_gamma   90.00
#
_symmetry.space_group_name_H-M   'P 1'
#
loop_
_entity.id
_entity.type
_entity.pdbx_description
1 polymer ?
#
loop_
_entity_poly.entity_id
_entity_poly.type
_entity_poly.pdbx_seq_one_letter_code
_entity_poly.pdbx_strand_id
1 'polypeptide(L)'
;MESGPMPLATLKRIWPITVSLRRALGDRAHDRRRVLGGSATVALQPPAFDHLDPDPGWSGDDMQIEIAFDDLSLKTVGTVPVAQGLAGRLRGGERNFTVTSDQGVMVVRPDEQLSIDKIDFAIPDLRKSGIKTGELALTLAGPAASLGGVLDSKPFEVLSRTTSRQTISAEAVRSR
;
A
#
# COMPACT_ATOMS: atom_id res chain seq x y z
N MET A 1 5.27 -20.37 -5.52
CA MET A 1 6.07 -19.96 -6.70
C MET A 1 7.09 -18.94 -6.25
N GLU A 2 8.39 -19.21 -6.42
CA GLU A 2 9.44 -18.22 -6.18
C GLU A 2 9.76 -17.49 -7.48
N SER A 3 10.08 -16.20 -7.36
CA SER A 3 10.40 -15.38 -8.51
C SER A 3 11.56 -14.45 -8.23
N GLY A 4 12.50 -14.40 -9.17
CA GLY A 4 13.58 -13.42 -9.18
C GLY A 4 13.08 -12.01 -9.52
N PRO A 5 14.00 -11.05 -9.65
CA PRO A 5 13.64 -9.67 -9.98
C PRO A 5 12.79 -9.60 -11.25
N MET A 6 11.64 -8.93 -11.17
CA MET A 6 10.71 -8.83 -12.29
C MET A 6 10.16 -7.41 -12.47
N PRO A 7 9.73 -7.04 -13.69
CA PRO A 7 8.98 -5.82 -13.90
C PRO A 7 7.66 -5.84 -13.12
N LEU A 8 7.26 -4.70 -12.56
CA LEU A 8 6.00 -4.57 -11.83
C LEU A 8 4.77 -4.95 -12.68
N ALA A 9 4.83 -4.70 -13.99
CA ALA A 9 3.81 -5.12 -14.94
C ALA A 9 3.60 -6.65 -14.95
N THR A 10 4.66 -7.44 -14.78
CA THR A 10 4.59 -8.89 -14.67
C THR A 10 3.92 -9.31 -13.36
N LEU A 11 4.31 -8.68 -12.24
CA LEU A 11 3.66 -8.92 -10.95
C LEU A 11 2.15 -8.63 -11.00
N LYS A 12 1.75 -7.53 -11.65
CA LYS A 12 0.33 -7.17 -11.88
C LYS A 12 -0.45 -8.22 -12.68
N ARG A 13 0.22 -9.01 -13.53
CA ARG A 13 -0.40 -10.10 -14.31
C ARG A 13 -0.55 -11.39 -13.51
N ILE A 14 0.37 -11.64 -12.57
CA ILE A 14 0.36 -12.82 -11.70
C ILE A 14 -0.67 -12.66 -10.58
N TRP A 15 -0.99 -11.42 -10.19
CA TRP A 15 -1.92 -11.15 -9.11
C TRP A 15 -3.32 -11.75 -9.40
N PRO A 16 -3.88 -12.56 -8.48
CA PRO A 16 -5.19 -13.16 -8.68
C PRO A 16 -6.25 -12.09 -8.97
N ILE A 17 -7.02 -12.29 -10.05
CA ILE A 17 -8.08 -11.36 -10.50
C ILE A 17 -9.16 -11.16 -9.42
N THR A 18 -9.30 -12.15 -8.53
CA THR A 18 -10.30 -12.20 -7.46
C THR A 18 -10.06 -11.16 -6.36
N VAL A 19 -8.83 -10.66 -6.21
CA VAL A 19 -8.52 -9.63 -5.21
C VAL A 19 -8.72 -8.25 -5.84
N SER A 20 -9.75 -7.53 -5.39
CA SER A 20 -10.12 -6.17 -5.82
C SER A 20 -9.00 -5.11 -5.75
N LEU A 21 -7.86 -5.45 -5.14
CA LEU A 21 -6.62 -4.67 -5.12
C LEU A 21 -6.01 -4.40 -6.51
N ARG A 22 -6.36 -5.17 -7.56
CA ARG A 22 -5.83 -4.95 -8.91
C ARG A 22 -6.08 -3.51 -9.40
N ARG A 23 -7.25 -2.92 -9.12
CA ARG A 23 -7.54 -1.52 -9.49
C ARG A 23 -6.76 -0.52 -8.63
N ALA A 24 -6.57 -0.83 -7.34
CA ALA A 24 -5.88 0.09 -6.42
C ALA A 24 -4.37 0.21 -6.73
N LEU A 25 -3.72 -0.91 -7.07
CA LEU A 25 -2.28 -0.98 -7.39
C LEU A 25 -1.98 -0.77 -8.89
N GLY A 26 -2.91 -1.15 -9.76
CA GLY A 26 -2.73 -1.16 -11.22
C GLY A 26 -2.52 0.23 -11.81
N ASP A 27 -3.35 1.19 -11.42
CA ASP A 27 -3.40 2.51 -12.09
C ASP A 27 -2.44 3.54 -11.47
N ARG A 28 -1.79 3.18 -10.35
CA ARG A 28 -1.07 4.15 -9.50
C ARG A 28 0.43 3.93 -9.43
N ALA A 29 0.92 2.75 -9.78
CA ALA A 29 2.35 2.52 -9.83
C ALA A 29 2.91 2.88 -11.22
N HIS A 30 3.88 3.81 -11.25
CA HIS A 30 4.54 4.24 -12.48
C HIS A 30 5.57 3.19 -12.98
N ASP A 31 5.57 2.98 -14.30
CA ASP A 31 6.09 1.79 -15.00
C ASP A 31 7.63 1.62 -15.04
N ARG A 32 8.40 2.45 -14.33
CA ARG A 32 9.87 2.50 -14.50
C ARG A 32 10.68 1.74 -13.45
N ARG A 33 10.07 0.97 -12.54
CA ARG A 33 10.74 0.56 -11.30
C ARG A 33 10.67 -0.94 -10.98
N ARG A 34 11.65 -1.43 -10.19
CA ARG A 34 11.98 -2.85 -10.02
C ARG A 34 11.29 -3.47 -8.80
N VAL A 35 10.72 -4.66 -9.00
CA VAL A 35 10.43 -5.59 -7.91
C VAL A 35 11.67 -6.45 -7.72
N LEU A 36 12.21 -6.52 -6.49
CA LEU A 36 13.43 -7.29 -6.20
C LEU A 36 13.18 -8.80 -6.31
N GLY A 37 11.95 -9.22 -6.04
CA GLY A 37 11.51 -10.60 -6.10
C GLY A 37 10.41 -10.84 -5.08
N GLY A 38 9.88 -12.05 -5.09
CA GLY A 38 8.87 -12.43 -4.13
C GLY A 38 8.43 -13.88 -4.28
N SER A 39 7.74 -14.35 -3.25
CA SER A 39 7.05 -15.63 -3.24
C SER A 39 5.55 -15.39 -3.15
N ALA A 40 4.80 -16.21 -3.88
CA ALA A 40 3.35 -16.28 -3.75
C ALA A 40 2.92 -17.75 -3.79
N THR A 41 2.09 -18.11 -2.82
CA THR A 41 1.41 -19.40 -2.72
C THR A 41 -0.07 -19.08 -2.56
N VAL A 42 -0.87 -19.59 -3.49
CA VAL A 42 -2.32 -19.39 -3.48
C VAL A 42 -3.00 -20.72 -3.78
N ALA A 43 -3.76 -21.23 -2.84
CA ALA A 43 -4.71 -22.32 -3.01
C ALA A 43 -6.10 -21.70 -3.17
N LEU A 44 -6.71 -21.93 -4.33
CA LEU A 44 -8.05 -21.44 -4.64
C LEU A 44 -9.02 -22.63 -4.67
N GLN A 45 -10.14 -22.47 -3.98
CA GLN A 45 -11.26 -23.40 -3.99
C GLN A 45 -12.31 -22.94 -5.02
N PRO A 46 -13.24 -23.81 -5.45
CA PRO A 46 -14.26 -23.47 -6.44
C PRO A 46 -15.03 -22.14 -6.21
N PRO A 47 -15.38 -21.74 -4.97
CA PRO A 47 -16.04 -20.45 -4.73
C PRO A 47 -15.24 -19.23 -5.23
N ALA A 48 -13.90 -19.31 -5.26
CA ALA A 48 -13.06 -18.21 -5.73
C ALA A 48 -13.29 -17.85 -7.21
N PHE A 49 -13.90 -18.74 -7.98
CA PHE A 49 -14.21 -18.53 -9.40
C PHE A 49 -15.60 -17.94 -9.63
N ASP A 50 -16.43 -17.82 -8.58
CA ASP A 50 -17.74 -17.16 -8.64
C ASP A 50 -17.74 -15.85 -7.85
N HIS A 51 -17.68 -14.73 -8.57
CA HIS A 51 -17.75 -13.40 -7.98
C HIS A 51 -19.05 -13.07 -7.22
N LEU A 52 -20.10 -13.87 -7.38
CA LEU A 52 -21.36 -13.74 -6.65
C LEU A 52 -21.35 -14.53 -5.34
N ASP A 53 -20.40 -15.46 -5.17
CA ASP A 53 -20.26 -16.23 -3.94
C ASP A 53 -19.70 -15.33 -2.83
N PRO A 54 -20.36 -15.24 -1.66
CA PRO A 54 -19.81 -14.51 -0.52
C PRO A 54 -18.55 -15.16 0.07
N ASP A 55 -18.31 -16.45 -0.20
CA ASP A 55 -17.08 -17.14 0.17
C ASP A 55 -15.96 -16.75 -0.82
N PRO A 56 -14.87 -16.14 -0.34
CA PRO A 56 -13.74 -15.81 -1.20
C PRO A 56 -13.01 -17.04 -1.79
N GLY A 57 -13.36 -18.26 -1.37
CA GLY A 57 -12.81 -19.52 -1.88
C GLY A 57 -11.37 -19.76 -1.47
N TRP A 58 -10.98 -19.25 -0.30
CA TRP A 58 -9.69 -19.49 0.34
C TRP A 58 -9.84 -19.46 1.86
N SER A 59 -9.03 -20.25 2.57
CA SER A 59 -9.11 -20.40 4.02
C SER A 59 -7.74 -20.70 4.64
N GLY A 60 -7.55 -20.48 5.94
CA GLY A 60 -6.24 -20.63 6.59
C GLY A 60 -5.05 -20.09 5.78
N ASP A 61 -4.00 -20.89 5.65
CA ASP A 61 -2.76 -20.57 4.93
C ASP A 61 -2.87 -20.71 3.40
N ASP A 62 -4.08 -20.77 2.85
CA ASP A 62 -4.32 -20.87 1.41
C ASP A 62 -3.74 -19.67 0.65
N MET A 63 -3.50 -18.53 1.29
CA MET A 63 -2.83 -17.38 0.68
C MET A 63 -1.63 -16.94 1.49
N GLN A 64 -0.45 -16.99 0.86
CA GLN A 64 0.77 -16.39 1.37
C GLN A 64 1.46 -15.63 0.24
N ILE A 65 1.69 -14.34 0.44
CA ILE A 65 2.40 -13.48 -0.48
C ILE A 65 3.48 -12.75 0.30
N GLU A 66 4.71 -12.79 -0.18
CA GLU A 66 5.79 -11.94 0.31
C GLU A 66 6.56 -11.37 -0.88
N ILE A 67 6.60 -10.04 -0.97
CA ILE A 67 7.22 -9.34 -2.09
C ILE A 67 8.10 -8.23 -1.53
N ALA A 68 9.37 -8.25 -1.92
CA ALA A 68 10.28 -7.15 -1.65
C ALA A 68 10.31 -6.21 -2.86
N PHE A 69 10.22 -4.91 -2.60
CA PHE A 69 10.35 -3.88 -3.60
C PHE A 69 11.42 -2.89 -3.20
N ASP A 70 12.06 -2.32 -4.21
CA ASP A 70 13.06 -1.28 -4.04
C ASP A 70 12.75 -0.15 -5.01
N ASP A 71 13.00 1.06 -4.53
CA ASP A 71 12.73 2.28 -5.27
C ASP A 71 11.27 2.35 -5.78
N LEU A 72 10.23 1.92 -5.07
CA LEU A 72 8.85 2.00 -5.56
C LEU A 72 8.36 3.47 -5.61
N SER A 73 7.57 3.82 -6.65
CA SER A 73 6.83 5.07 -6.71
C SER A 73 5.33 4.81 -6.66
N LEU A 74 4.66 5.44 -5.70
CA LEU A 74 3.22 5.33 -5.48
C LEU A 74 2.55 6.66 -5.79
N LYS A 75 1.74 6.67 -6.84
CA LYS A 75 0.76 7.73 -7.04
C LYS A 75 -0.31 7.60 -5.96
N THR A 76 -0.49 8.65 -5.20
CA THR A 76 -1.45 8.70 -4.12
C THR A 76 -2.83 9.15 -4.64
N VAL A 77 -3.85 9.08 -3.80
CA VAL A 77 -5.23 9.41 -4.17
C VAL A 77 -5.48 10.89 -3.95
N GLY A 78 -6.22 11.54 -4.86
CA GLY A 78 -6.64 12.93 -4.68
C GLY A 78 -5.47 13.92 -4.79
N THR A 79 -5.31 14.78 -3.79
CA THR A 79 -4.32 15.86 -3.75
C THR A 79 -3.08 15.52 -2.94
N VAL A 80 -2.94 14.28 -2.47
CA VAL A 80 -1.74 13.83 -1.78
C VAL A 80 -0.56 13.87 -2.78
N PRO A 81 0.64 14.30 -2.36
CA PRO A 81 1.84 14.22 -3.19
C PRO A 81 2.22 12.79 -3.58
N VAL A 82 2.98 12.64 -4.67
CA VAL A 82 3.52 11.34 -5.08
C VAL A 82 4.65 10.93 -4.13
N ALA A 83 4.61 9.70 -3.63
CA ALA A 83 5.69 9.10 -2.87
C ALA A 83 6.64 8.35 -3.82
N GLN A 84 7.94 8.52 -3.64
CA GLN A 84 8.99 7.96 -4.47
C GLN A 84 10.10 7.36 -3.60
N GLY A 85 10.94 6.50 -4.18
CA GLY A 85 12.08 5.92 -3.48
C GLY A 85 11.69 4.97 -2.34
N LEU A 86 10.50 4.37 -2.41
CA LEU A 86 10.01 3.49 -1.35
C LEU A 86 10.71 2.14 -1.43
N ALA A 87 11.41 1.73 -0.37
CA ALA A 87 11.97 0.39 -0.26
C ALA A 87 11.28 -0.35 0.89
N GLY A 88 10.89 -1.60 0.65
CA GLY A 88 10.02 -2.25 1.61
C GLY A 88 9.54 -3.63 1.24
N ARG A 89 8.54 -4.08 1.98
CA ARG A 89 7.93 -5.39 1.84
C ARG A 89 6.42 -5.28 1.81
N LEU A 90 5.83 -6.05 0.92
CA LEU A 90 4.41 -6.38 0.92
C LEU A 90 4.28 -7.80 1.44
N ARG A 91 3.38 -8.00 2.39
CA ARG A 91 2.98 -9.32 2.89
C ARG A 91 1.48 -9.47 2.81
N GLY A 92 1.02 -10.61 2.30
CA GLY A 92 -0.37 -11.03 2.32
C GLY A 92 -0.46 -12.39 2.96
N GLY A 93 -1.39 -12.58 3.88
CA GLY A 93 -1.60 -13.84 4.58
C GLY A 93 -3.08 -14.16 4.71
N GLU A 94 -3.38 -15.06 5.65
CA GLU A 94 -4.73 -15.59 5.94
C GLU A 94 -5.84 -14.52 5.91
N ARG A 95 -5.59 -13.40 6.60
CA ARG A 95 -6.57 -12.32 6.79
C ARG A 95 -5.96 -10.95 6.59
N ASN A 96 -4.66 -10.80 6.76
CA ASN A 96 -4.02 -9.51 6.74
C ASN A 96 -3.29 -9.28 5.41
N PHE A 97 -3.35 -8.04 4.96
CA PHE A 97 -2.45 -7.50 3.96
C PHE A 97 -1.67 -6.39 4.62
N THR A 98 -0.35 -6.41 4.52
CA THR A 98 0.51 -5.36 5.07
C THR A 98 1.51 -4.88 4.03
N VAL A 99 1.75 -3.59 4.00
CA VAL A 99 2.84 -2.97 3.23
C VAL A 99 3.65 -2.12 4.19
N THR A 100 4.95 -2.41 4.29
CA THR A 100 5.87 -1.66 5.13
C THR A 100 6.98 -1.07 4.28
N SER A 101 7.31 0.20 4.49
CA SER A 101 8.44 0.90 3.87
C SER A 101 9.19 1.68 4.94
N ASP A 102 10.50 1.67 4.91
CA ASP A 102 11.38 2.34 5.91
C ASP A 102 12.05 3.61 5.39
N GLN A 103 11.80 3.94 4.13
CA GLN A 103 12.30 5.14 3.50
C GLN A 103 11.40 5.56 2.35
N GLY A 104 11.53 6.83 1.98
CA GLY A 104 10.85 7.42 0.84
C GLY A 104 10.95 8.92 0.85
N VAL A 105 10.51 9.52 -0.26
CA VAL A 105 10.40 10.96 -0.41
C VAL A 105 9.06 11.32 -1.02
N MET A 106 8.40 12.34 -0.47
CA MET A 106 7.23 12.97 -1.05
C MET A 106 7.60 14.34 -1.59
N VAL A 107 7.35 14.57 -2.87
CA VAL A 107 7.60 15.86 -3.52
C VAL A 107 6.32 16.71 -3.45
N VAL A 108 6.27 17.66 -2.51
CA VAL A 108 5.09 18.53 -2.30
C VAL A 108 5.10 19.67 -3.31
N ARG A 109 6.28 20.23 -3.60
CA ARG A 109 6.54 21.29 -4.60
C ARG A 109 7.89 21.03 -5.27
N PRO A 110 8.21 21.68 -6.41
CA PRO A 110 9.47 21.43 -7.14
C PRO A 110 10.74 21.49 -6.28
N ASP A 111 10.76 22.34 -5.26
CA ASP A 111 11.89 22.53 -4.34
C ASP A 111 11.57 22.14 -2.88
N GLU A 112 10.46 21.44 -2.66
CA GLU A 112 10.00 21.10 -1.31
C GLU A 112 9.69 19.61 -1.20
N GLN A 113 10.50 18.93 -0.40
CA GLN A 113 10.43 17.50 -0.18
C GLN A 113 10.17 17.19 1.29
N LEU A 114 9.35 16.18 1.52
CA LEU A 114 9.15 15.55 2.82
C LEU A 114 9.85 14.19 2.80
N SER A 115 10.64 13.91 3.83
CA SER A 115 11.13 12.54 4.05
C SER A 115 10.00 11.68 4.58
N ILE A 116 9.97 10.44 4.12
CA ILE A 116 9.09 9.41 4.65
C ILE A 116 9.97 8.43 5.40
N ASP A 117 9.92 8.49 6.73
CA ASP A 117 10.78 7.66 7.58
C ASP A 117 10.14 6.29 7.80
N LYS A 118 8.80 6.22 7.74
CA LYS A 118 8.07 4.96 7.87
C LYS A 118 6.70 5.01 7.21
N ILE A 119 6.35 3.93 6.52
CA ILE A 119 4.99 3.63 6.09
C ILE A 119 4.63 2.25 6.62
N ASP A 120 3.51 2.16 7.34
CA ASP A 120 2.85 0.90 7.64
C ASP A 120 1.40 0.99 7.14
N PHE A 121 1.06 0.22 6.12
CA PHE A 121 -0.31 0.06 5.66
C PHE A 121 -0.79 -1.35 5.96
N ALA A 122 -2.00 -1.48 6.51
CA ALA A 122 -2.59 -2.77 6.81
C ALA A 122 -4.06 -2.84 6.37
N ILE A 123 -4.51 -3.98 5.88
CA ILE A 123 -5.92 -4.35 5.79
C ILE A 123 -6.09 -5.56 6.71
N PRO A 124 -6.71 -5.39 7.90
CA PRO A 124 -6.77 -6.47 8.90
C PRO A 124 -7.58 -7.69 8.46
N ASP A 125 -8.55 -7.51 7.56
CA ASP A 125 -9.44 -8.58 7.07
C ASP A 125 -9.67 -8.52 5.54
N LEU A 126 -8.90 -9.33 4.82
CA LEU A 126 -8.98 -9.58 3.39
C LEU A 126 -10.16 -10.49 3.00
N ARG A 127 -10.82 -11.17 3.94
CA ARG A 127 -11.95 -12.06 3.64
C ARG A 127 -13.28 -11.33 3.63
N LYS A 128 -13.40 -10.24 4.38
CA LYS A 128 -14.64 -9.44 4.41
C LYS A 128 -15.07 -9.00 3.01
N SER A 129 -16.26 -9.40 2.59
CA SER A 129 -16.86 -8.95 1.33
C SER A 129 -17.23 -7.47 1.39
N GLY A 130 -17.26 -6.80 0.22
CA GLY A 130 -17.59 -5.38 0.10
C GLY A 130 -16.43 -4.42 0.38
N ILE A 131 -16.72 -3.29 1.02
CA ILE A 131 -15.74 -2.22 1.28
C ILE A 131 -14.81 -2.64 2.41
N LYS A 132 -13.51 -2.67 2.12
CA LYS A 132 -12.44 -2.98 3.07
C LYS A 132 -11.89 -1.70 3.68
N THR A 133 -11.67 -1.70 4.99
CA THR A 133 -10.99 -0.61 5.70
C THR A 133 -9.49 -0.92 5.75
N GLY A 134 -8.69 0.03 5.30
CA GLY A 134 -7.24 0.02 5.50
C GLY A 134 -6.84 0.94 6.64
N GLU A 135 -5.79 0.56 7.35
CA GLU A 135 -5.10 1.36 8.35
C GLU A 135 -3.79 1.84 7.73
N LEU A 136 -3.53 3.14 7.78
CA LEU A 136 -2.30 3.75 7.29
C LEU A 136 -1.65 4.49 8.44
N ALA A 137 -0.46 4.06 8.84
CA ALA A 137 0.44 4.81 9.68
C ALA A 137 1.59 5.34 8.81
N LEU A 138 1.87 6.62 8.96
CA LEU A 138 2.85 7.33 8.14
C LEU A 138 3.66 8.26 9.05
N THR A 139 4.98 8.13 9.01
CA THR A 139 5.92 9.01 9.70
C THR A 139 6.62 9.86 8.66
N LEU A 140 6.41 11.18 8.74
CA LEU A 140 6.95 12.18 7.82
C LEU A 140 7.80 13.18 8.57
N ALA A 141 8.89 13.63 7.96
CA ALA A 141 9.64 14.79 8.43
C ALA A 141 9.85 15.81 7.30
N GLY A 142 9.88 17.09 7.68
CA GLY A 142 10.12 18.21 6.78
C GLY A 142 9.49 19.51 7.26
N PRO A 143 9.43 20.55 6.40
CA PRO A 143 8.91 21.85 6.78
C PRO A 143 7.46 21.77 7.27
N ALA A 144 7.13 22.50 8.34
CA ALA A 144 5.79 22.48 8.93
C ALA A 144 4.68 22.87 7.92
N ALA A 145 4.97 23.80 7.01
CA ALA A 145 4.04 24.22 5.96
C ALA A 145 3.73 23.07 4.97
N SER A 146 4.73 22.26 4.60
CA SER A 146 4.52 21.06 3.78
C SER A 146 3.72 19.98 4.50
N LEU A 147 4.04 19.73 5.78
CA LEU A 147 3.30 18.76 6.58
C LEU A 147 1.82 19.14 6.67
N GLY A 148 1.52 20.43 6.90
CA GLY A 148 0.17 20.97 6.86
C GLY A 148 -0.52 20.70 5.52
N GLY A 149 0.15 20.99 4.40
CA GLY A 149 -0.40 20.74 3.07
C GLY A 149 -0.71 19.27 2.76
N VAL A 150 0.06 18.33 3.32
CA VAL A 150 -0.25 16.89 3.20
C VAL A 150 -1.47 16.53 4.05
N LEU A 151 -1.55 17.01 5.29
CA LEU A 151 -2.67 16.75 6.20
C LEU A 151 -3.99 17.36 5.68
N ASP A 152 -3.92 18.49 5.00
CA ASP A 152 -5.08 19.17 4.38
C ASP A 152 -5.55 18.51 3.06
N SER A 153 -4.91 17.41 2.64
CA SER A 153 -5.34 16.73 1.43
C SER A 153 -6.65 15.96 1.65
N LYS A 154 -7.54 16.00 0.65
CA LYS A 154 -8.90 15.44 0.70
C LYS A 154 -9.00 14.01 1.28
N PRO A 155 -8.08 13.07 0.99
CA PRO A 155 -8.17 11.73 1.57
C PRO A 155 -8.11 11.71 3.09
N PHE A 156 -7.28 12.55 3.71
CA PHE A 156 -7.18 12.62 5.18
C PHE A 156 -8.35 13.37 5.80
N GLU A 157 -8.94 14.34 5.09
CA GLU A 157 -10.17 14.99 5.54
C GLU A 157 -11.33 13.99 5.69
N VAL A 158 -11.49 13.06 4.74
CA VAL A 158 -12.53 12.02 4.81
C VAL A 158 -12.26 11.05 5.97
N LEU A 159 -11.00 10.72 6.21
CA LEU A 159 -10.59 9.86 7.33
C LEU A 159 -10.85 10.51 8.69
N SER A 160 -10.66 11.84 8.82
CA SER A 160 -10.96 12.56 10.07
C SER A 160 -12.43 12.56 10.47
N ARG A 161 -13.34 12.47 9.48
CA ARG A 161 -14.80 12.47 9.71
C ARG A 161 -15.35 11.09 10.09
N THR A 162 -14.59 10.04 9.83
CA THR A 162 -14.99 8.66 10.11
C THR A 162 -14.23 8.22 11.34
N THR A 163 -14.91 8.03 12.48
CA THR A 163 -14.31 7.69 13.79
C THR A 163 -13.70 6.27 13.82
N SER A 164 -12.76 6.00 12.93
CA SER A 164 -11.92 4.80 12.91
C SER A 164 -10.58 5.19 13.50
N ARG A 165 -10.13 4.49 14.54
CA ARG A 165 -8.84 4.76 15.21
C ARG A 165 -7.69 4.67 14.19
N GLN A 166 -7.15 5.81 13.79
CA GLN A 166 -5.84 5.91 13.18
C GLN A 166 -4.96 6.79 14.06
N THR A 167 -3.76 6.30 14.37
CA THR A 167 -2.74 7.07 15.06
C THR A 167 -1.84 7.69 13.98
N ILE A 168 -2.11 8.94 13.61
CA ILE A 168 -1.20 9.72 12.77
C ILE A 168 -0.22 10.40 13.72
N SER A 169 0.99 9.86 13.81
CA SER A 169 2.09 10.49 14.55
C SER A 169 2.95 11.29 13.56
N ALA A 170 2.73 12.61 13.52
CA ALA A 170 3.61 13.53 12.81
C ALA A 170 4.60 14.12 13.82
N GLU A 171 5.89 13.86 13.63
CA GLU A 171 6.95 14.44 14.45
C GLU A 171 7.65 15.55 13.65
N ALA A 172 7.39 16.80 14.02
CA ALA A 172 8.06 17.93 13.41
C ALA A 172 9.48 18.07 13.98
N VAL A 173 10.48 17.57 13.25
CA VAL A 173 11.89 17.80 13.59
C VAL A 173 12.22 19.27 13.33
N ARG A 174 12.40 20.05 14.40
CA ARG A 174 12.91 21.43 14.28
C ARG A 174 14.40 21.37 13.91
N SER A 175 14.73 21.62 12.64
CA SER A 175 16.11 21.95 12.24
C SER A 175 16.50 23.27 12.91
N ARG A 176 17.53 23.24 13.76
CA ARG A 176 18.13 24.43 14.38
C ARG A 176 18.98 25.22 13.40
#